data_AF-A0A7W0UWG9-F1
#
_entry.id   AF-A0A7W0UWG9-F1
#
_cell.length_a   1.000
_cell.length_b   1.000
_cell.length_c   1.000
_cell.angle_alpha   90.00
_cell.angle_beta   90.00
_cell.angle_gamma   90.00
#
_symmetry.space_group_name_H-M   'P 1'
#
loop_
_entity.id
_entity.type
_entity.pdbx_description
1 polymer ?
#
loop_
_entity_poly.entity_id
_entity_poly.type
_entity_poly.pdbx_seq_one_letter_code
_entity_poly.pdbx_strand_id
1 'polypeptide(L)'
;MKILDIGCGTHKTPGSIGLDINPKTDADVIHDLDSIPYPFPDNEFDLIIGNQVIEHVADVLAVMGELYRIARPGAVIRLDTPHYSDIA
;
A
#
# COMPACT_ATOMS: atom_id res chain seq x y z
N MET A 1 -7.46 -11.22 10.72
CA MET A 1 -7.45 -10.02 9.88
C MET A 1 -6.13 -10.02 9.12
N LYS A 2 -6.16 -9.99 7.79
CA LYS A 2 -4.99 -9.96 6.93
C LYS A 2 -4.74 -8.51 6.49
N ILE A 3 -3.57 -7.97 6.85
CA ILE A 3 -3.22 -6.57 6.68
C ILE A 3 -2.10 -6.46 5.63
N LEU A 4 -2.24 -5.52 4.70
CA LEU A 4 -1.17 -5.09 3.79
C LEU A 4 -0.71 -3.68 4.19
N ASP A 5 0.59 -3.46 4.26
CA ASP A 5 1.23 -2.16 4.46
C ASP A 5 2.03 -1.80 3.21
N ILE A 6 1.52 -0.86 2.41
CA ILE A 6 2.14 -0.42 1.16
C ILE A 6 3.08 0.77 1.41
N GLY A 7 4.26 0.75 0.79
CA GLY A 7 5.33 1.71 1.08
C GLY A 7 5.82 1.64 2.51
N CYS A 8 5.93 0.42 3.06
CA CYS A 8 6.13 0.22 4.50
C CYS A 8 7.47 0.73 5.02
N GLY A 9 8.45 0.99 4.14
CA GLY A 9 9.78 1.46 4.52
C GLY A 9 10.45 0.59 5.59
N THR A 10 11.23 1.19 6.47
CA THR A 10 11.93 0.50 7.57
C THR A 10 11.13 0.46 8.88
N HIS A 11 9.82 0.70 8.82
CA HIS A 11 8.94 0.73 9.99
C HIS A 11 7.60 0.09 9.65
N LYS A 12 7.65 -1.14 9.14
CA LYS A 12 6.47 -1.92 8.77
C LYS A 12 5.52 -2.10 9.95
N THR A 13 4.22 -1.96 9.70
CA THR A 13 3.16 -2.20 10.69
C THR A 13 3.25 -3.63 11.22
N PRO A 14 3.39 -3.85 12.55
CA PRO A 14 3.52 -5.19 13.12
C PRO A 14 2.34 -6.11 12.75
N GLY A 15 2.65 -7.31 12.25
CA GLY A 15 1.66 -8.31 11.85
C GLY A 15 1.03 -8.08 10.47
N SER A 16 1.47 -7.06 9.72
CA SER A 16 1.13 -6.88 8.32
C SER A 16 2.11 -7.61 7.38
N ILE A 17 1.68 -7.81 6.14
CA ILE A 17 2.56 -8.05 5.00
C ILE A 17 3.00 -6.68 4.50
N GLY A 18 4.31 -6.44 4.38
CA GLY A 18 4.87 -5.19 3.86
C GLY A 18 5.17 -5.30 2.38
N LEU A 19 4.82 -4.26 1.63
CA LEU A 19 5.16 -4.11 0.22
C LEU A 19 5.91 -2.79 0.03
N ASP A 20 7.06 -2.83 -0.64
CA ASP A 20 7.85 -1.64 -0.96
C ASP A 20 8.70 -1.90 -2.22
N ILE A 21 9.03 -0.86 -2.97
CA ILE A 21 9.89 -0.97 -4.16
C ILE A 21 11.37 -1.16 -3.78
N ASN A 22 11.78 -0.66 -2.61
CA ASN A 22 13.17 -0.65 -2.19
C ASN A 22 13.51 -1.92 -1.41
N PRO A 23 14.46 -2.76 -1.88
CA PRO A 23 14.83 -4.00 -1.22
C PRO A 23 15.59 -3.83 0.11
N LYS A 24 15.88 -2.60 0.53
CA LYS A 24 16.55 -2.28 1.80
C LYS A 24 15.58 -1.92 2.93
N THR A 25 14.28 -2.15 2.72
CA THR A 25 13.20 -1.88 3.67
C THR A 25 12.83 -3.15 4.45
N ASP A 26 11.83 -3.05 5.32
CA ASP A 26 11.29 -4.20 6.07
C ASP A 26 10.20 -4.96 5.28
N ALA A 27 10.09 -4.71 3.98
CA ALA A 27 9.08 -5.32 3.12
C ALA A 27 9.26 -6.84 3.00
N ASP A 28 8.14 -7.55 3.00
CA ASP A 28 8.10 -9.00 2.71
C ASP A 28 8.02 -9.24 1.19
N VAL A 29 7.48 -8.26 0.46
CA VAL A 29 7.29 -8.29 -0.98
C VAL A 29 7.93 -7.06 -1.60
N ILE A 30 8.91 -7.27 -2.48
CA ILE A 30 9.52 -6.17 -3.25
C ILE A 30 8.74 -5.97 -4.53
N HIS A 31 8.05 -4.83 -4.64
CA HIS A 31 7.18 -4.52 -5.78
C HIS A 31 6.96 -3.02 -5.93
N ASP A 32 6.89 -2.56 -7.18
CA ASP A 32 6.58 -1.17 -7.52
C ASP A 32 5.06 -0.98 -7.60
N LEU A 33 4.52 0.00 -6.87
CA LEU A 33 3.08 0.30 -6.87
C LEU A 33 2.58 0.81 -8.23
N ASP A 34 3.43 1.42 -9.06
CA ASP A 34 3.03 1.80 -10.42
C ASP A 34 3.05 0.61 -11.41
N SER A 35 3.54 -0.56 -10.97
CA SER A 35 3.57 -1.79 -11.78
C SER A 35 2.38 -2.70 -11.45
N ILE A 36 1.30 -2.59 -12.22
CA ILE A 36 0.07 -3.38 -12.02
C ILE A 36 0.05 -4.58 -13.00
N PRO A 37 -0.36 -5.78 -12.55
CA PRO A 37 -0.94 -6.12 -11.25
C PRO A 37 0.11 -6.39 -10.15
N TYR A 38 -0.31 -6.18 -8.90
CA TYR A 38 0.44 -6.55 -7.71
C TYR A 38 0.43 -8.07 -7.54
N PRO A 39 1.46 -8.65 -6.90
CA PRO A 39 1.63 -10.10 -6.76
C PRO A 39 0.70 -10.71 -5.69
N PHE A 40 -0.56 -10.29 -5.68
CA PHE A 40 -1.59 -10.68 -4.72
C PHE A 40 -2.88 -11.09 -5.45
N PRO A 41 -3.55 -12.17 -5.00
CA PRO A 41 -4.90 -12.51 -5.42
C PRO A 41 -5.93 -11.40 -5.22
N ASP A 42 -7.02 -11.47 -5.97
CA ASP A 42 -8.21 -10.65 -5.73
C ASP A 42 -8.77 -10.92 -4.33
N ASN A 43 -9.35 -9.91 -3.69
CA ASN A 43 -10.06 -10.04 -2.40
C ASN A 43 -9.24 -10.76 -1.31
N GLU A 44 -7.97 -10.39 -1.15
CA GLU A 44 -7.07 -11.03 -0.22
C GLU A 44 -7.04 -10.34 1.16
N PHE A 45 -7.05 -9.02 1.19
CA PHE A 45 -6.77 -8.24 2.40
C PHE A 45 -8.04 -7.68 3.05
N ASP A 46 -8.07 -7.71 4.38
CA ASP A 46 -9.14 -7.14 5.20
C ASP A 46 -8.87 -5.65 5.53
N LEU A 47 -7.59 -5.24 5.54
CA LEU A 47 -7.13 -3.88 5.76
C LEU A 47 -5.90 -3.61 4.88
N ILE A 48 -5.89 -2.48 4.18
CA ILE A 48 -4.71 -1.97 3.46
C ILE A 48 -4.35 -0.61 4.07
N ILE A 49 -3.09 -0.46 4.46
CA ILE A 49 -2.53 0.75 5.06
C ILE A 49 -1.49 1.29 4.10
N GLY A 50 -1.53 2.60 3.83
CA GLY A 50 -0.45 3.33 3.19
C GLY A 50 -0.18 4.61 3.95
N ASN A 51 1.07 4.82 4.37
CA ASN A 51 1.47 6.00 5.13
C ASN A 51 2.57 6.74 4.37
N GLN A 52 2.28 7.97 3.96
CA GLN A 52 3.19 8.83 3.19
C GLN A 52 3.73 8.16 1.92
N VAL A 53 2.85 7.50 1.17
CA VAL A 53 3.22 6.70 -0.01
C VAL A 53 2.42 7.07 -1.25
N ILE A 54 1.15 7.43 -1.11
CA ILE A 54 0.26 7.66 -2.25
C ILE A 54 0.63 8.93 -3.02
N GLU A 55 1.34 9.87 -2.41
CA GLU A 55 1.89 11.07 -3.05
C GLU A 55 3.11 10.78 -3.93
N HIS A 56 3.69 9.58 -3.83
CA HIS A 56 4.88 9.18 -4.56
C HIS A 56 4.60 8.36 -5.83
N VAL A 57 3.37 7.86 -5.99
CA VAL A 57 2.98 7.08 -7.17
C VAL A 57 2.62 8.00 -8.35
N ALA A 58 2.85 7.53 -9.57
CA ALA A 58 2.59 8.30 -10.78
C ALA A 58 1.10 8.33 -11.16
N ASP A 59 0.40 7.20 -11.03
CA ASP A 59 -1.03 7.09 -11.34
C ASP A 59 -1.83 6.62 -10.11
N VAL A 60 -2.29 7.59 -9.32
CA VAL A 60 -3.09 7.34 -8.11
C VAL A 60 -4.38 6.58 -8.44
N LEU A 61 -5.03 6.82 -9.59
CA LEU A 61 -6.29 6.15 -9.92
C LEU A 61 -6.06 4.67 -10.26
N ALA A 62 -5.00 4.37 -11.01
CA ALA A 62 -4.61 3.01 -11.30
C ALA A 62 -4.27 2.25 -10.01
N VAL A 63 -3.46 2.86 -9.12
CA VAL A 63 -3.13 2.30 -7.80
C VAL A 63 -4.39 2.05 -6.97
N MET A 64 -5.32 3.01 -6.89
CA MET A 64 -6.56 2.83 -6.13
C MET A 64 -7.43 1.70 -6.70
N GLY A 65 -7.49 1.54 -8.02
CA GLY A 65 -8.17 0.41 -8.66
C GLY A 65 -7.54 -0.93 -8.31
N GLU A 66 -6.22 -0.98 -8.23
CA GLU A 66 -5.50 -2.20 -7.86
C GLU A 66 -5.64 -2.52 -6.36
N LEU A 67 -5.58 -1.51 -5.49
CA LEU A 67 -5.87 -1.67 -4.05
C LEU A 67 -7.30 -2.19 -3.84
N TYR A 68 -8.26 -1.69 -4.63
CA TYR A 68 -9.63 -2.21 -4.61
C TYR A 68 -9.71 -3.68 -5.05
N ARG A 69 -8.97 -4.09 -6.11
CA ARG A 69 -8.95 -5.49 -6.58
C ARG A 69 -8.51 -6.46 -5.49
N ILE A 70 -7.45 -6.12 -4.76
CA ILE A 70 -6.86 -6.99 -3.72
C ILE A 70 -7.55 -6.84 -2.35
N ALA A 71 -8.38 -5.82 -2.16
CA ALA A 71 -9.19 -5.63 -0.96
C ALA A 71 -10.43 -6.53 -1.00
N ARG A 72 -10.75 -7.19 0.13
CA ARG A 72 -11.99 -7.97 0.27
C ARG A 72 -13.23 -7.07 0.25
N PRO A 73 -14.42 -7.60 -0.07
CA PRO A 73 -15.66 -6.87 0.13
C PRO A 73 -15.81 -6.48 1.61
N GLY A 74 -15.96 -5.18 1.87
CA GLY A 74 -16.03 -4.63 3.23
C GLY A 74 -14.68 -4.39 3.91
N ALA A 75 -13.56 -4.62 3.23
CA ALA A 75 -12.25 -4.22 3.70
C ALA A 75 -12.12 -2.69 3.78
N VAL A 76 -11.17 -2.25 4.60
CA VAL A 76 -10.83 -0.82 4.74
C VAL A 76 -9.52 -0.54 4.03
N ILE A 77 -9.47 0.54 3.27
CA ILE A 77 -8.23 1.10 2.73
C ILE A 77 -7.99 2.42 3.46
N ARG A 78 -6.91 2.50 4.23
CA ARG A 78 -6.51 3.69 4.97
C ARG A 78 -5.23 4.25 4.36
N LEU A 79 -5.33 5.49 3.86
CA LEU A 79 -4.20 6.21 3.30
C LEU A 79 -4.01 7.51 4.08
N ASP A 80 -2.83 7.65 4.70
CA ASP A 80 -2.42 8.86 5.39
C ASP A 80 -1.35 9.54 4.52
N THR A 81 -1.62 10.76 4.06
CA THR A 81 -0.75 11.52 3.14
C THR A 81 -0.71 13.00 3.59
N PRO A 82 0.35 13.77 3.28
CA PRO A 82 0.40 15.19 3.63
C PRO A 82 -0.81 15.94 3.10
N HIS A 83 -1.35 16.85 3.91
CA HIS A 83 -2.36 17.76 3.39
C HIS A 83 -1.67 18.78 2.48
N TYR A 84 -2.29 19.14 1.34
CA TYR A 84 -1.65 19.98 0.33
C TYR A 84 -1.17 21.36 0.86
N SER A 85 -1.80 21.84 1.94
CA SER A 85 -1.49 23.13 2.57
C SER A 85 -0.46 23.03 3.69
N ASP A 86 -0.03 21.83 4.06
CA ASP A 86 0.97 21.65 5.09
C ASP A 86 2.32 22.09 4.51
N ILE A 87 2.87 23.16 5.07
CA ILE A 87 4.20 23.64 4.74
C ILE A 87 5.17 22.89 5.66
N ALA A 88 6.02 22.06 5.07
CA ALA A 88 7.15 21.42 5.74
C ALA A 88 8.21 22.45 6.18
#